data_AF-A0AAW5SFW6-F1
#
_entry.id   AF-A0AAW5SFW6-F1
#
_cell.length_a   1.000
_cell.length_b   1.000
_cell.length_c   1.000
_cell.angle_alpha   90.00
_cell.angle_beta   90.00
_cell.angle_gamma   90.00
#
_symmetry.space_group_name_H-M   'P 1'
#
loop_
_entity.id
_entity.type
_entity.pdbx_description
1 polymer ?
#
loop_
_entity_poly.entity_id
_entity_poly.type
_entity_poly.pdbx_seq_one_letter_code
_entity_poly.pdbx_strand_id
1 'polypeptide(L)'
;MSAQSLSRSLSHFFGAYFHEDWDLEADDWQGIVESYVEDEQPTAELLRALAKEIDDLTAECTEADSEQLVKRTMGANYYPLPEFTYIEWLGQVAARLRKHAAAIDGGAKPPTA
;
A
#
# COMPACT_ATOMS: atom_id res chain seq x y z
N MET A 1 -22.20 4.65 3.43
CA MET A 1 -20.82 4.73 2.92
C MET A 1 -20.92 4.79 1.41
N SER A 2 -20.46 5.87 0.79
CA SER A 2 -20.32 5.90 -0.66
C SER A 2 -19.29 4.82 -1.00
N ALA A 3 -19.66 3.88 -1.87
CA ALA A 3 -18.71 2.89 -2.37
C ALA A 3 -17.67 3.64 -3.22
N GLN A 4 -16.61 4.15 -2.59
CA GLN A 4 -15.46 4.62 -3.34
C GLN A 4 -14.91 3.38 -4.07
N SER A 5 -15.05 3.38 -5.40
CA SER A 5 -14.45 2.33 -6.21
C SER A 5 -12.93 2.45 -6.06
N LEU A 6 -12.31 1.37 -5.59
CA LEU A 6 -10.86 1.26 -5.55
C LEU A 6 -10.28 1.42 -6.95
N SER A 7 -9.16 2.13 -7.05
CA SER A 7 -8.39 2.17 -8.27
C SER A 7 -7.85 0.77 -8.59
N ARG A 8 -7.72 0.48 -9.89
CA ARG A 8 -7.13 -0.78 -10.34
C ARG A 8 -5.72 -0.97 -9.79
N SER A 9 -4.96 0.11 -9.66
CA SER A 9 -3.60 0.07 -9.13
C SER A 9 -3.57 -0.31 -7.65
N LEU A 10 -4.49 0.23 -6.84
CA LEU A 10 -4.57 -0.10 -5.42
C LEU A 10 -5.07 -1.54 -5.20
N SER A 11 -6.07 -1.98 -5.98
CA SER A 11 -6.51 -3.38 -5.97
C SER A 11 -5.40 -4.34 -6.42
N HIS A 12 -4.58 -3.95 -7.41
CA HIS A 12 -3.44 -4.75 -7.82
C HIS A 12 -2.39 -4.83 -6.72
N PHE A 13 -2.00 -3.69 -6.15
CA PHE A 13 -1.00 -3.64 -5.09
C PHE A 13 -1.39 -4.53 -3.91
N PHE A 14 -2.59 -4.38 -3.36
CA PHE A 14 -3.01 -5.21 -2.23
C PHE A 14 -3.33 -6.66 -2.62
N GLY A 15 -4.04 -6.89 -3.72
CA GLY A 15 -4.47 -8.24 -4.09
C GLY A 15 -3.35 -9.12 -4.64
N ALA A 16 -2.35 -8.54 -5.33
CA ALA A 16 -1.28 -9.30 -5.95
C ALA A 16 -0.05 -9.47 -5.05
N TYR A 17 0.22 -8.54 -4.13
CA TYR A 17 1.41 -8.59 -3.26
C TYR A 17 1.08 -9.01 -1.83
N PHE A 18 -0.11 -8.67 -1.31
CA PHE A 18 -0.58 -9.18 -0.03
C PHE A 18 -1.53 -10.38 -0.22
N HIS A 19 -1.18 -11.31 -1.11
CA HIS A 19 -1.96 -12.54 -1.34
C HIS A 19 -1.77 -13.56 -0.20
N GLU A 20 -2.45 -14.71 -0.25
CA GLU A 20 -2.48 -15.70 0.85
C GLU A 20 -1.11 -16.25 1.25
N ASP A 21 -0.14 -16.24 0.32
CA ASP A 21 1.20 -16.81 0.49
C ASP A 21 2.28 -15.72 0.66
N TRP A 22 1.89 -14.48 0.99
CA TRP A 22 2.83 -13.34 1.12
C TRP A 22 4.00 -13.65 2.08
N ASP A 23 3.76 -14.44 3.13
CA ASP A 23 4.74 -14.81 4.14
C ASP A 23 5.81 -15.80 3.63
N LEU A 24 5.60 -16.39 2.44
CA LEU A 24 6.61 -17.17 1.73
C LEU A 24 7.54 -16.28 0.89
N GLU A 25 7.11 -15.06 0.56
CA GLU A 25 7.84 -14.13 -0.30
C GLU A 25 8.63 -13.09 0.49
N ALA A 26 8.16 -12.72 1.69
CA ALA A 26 8.86 -11.79 2.58
C ALA A 26 8.66 -12.14 4.07
N ASP A 27 9.66 -11.80 4.88
CA ASP A 27 9.63 -12.00 6.34
C ASP A 27 8.58 -11.12 7.05
N ASP A 28 8.24 -9.96 6.46
CA ASP A 28 7.29 -9.00 7.01
C ASP A 28 6.57 -8.19 5.91
N TRP A 29 5.54 -7.45 6.29
CA TRP A 29 4.77 -6.62 5.36
C TRP A 29 5.63 -5.54 4.70
N GLN A 30 6.70 -5.10 5.36
CA GLN A 30 7.63 -4.12 4.82
C GLN A 30 8.33 -4.69 3.60
N GLY A 31 8.82 -5.94 3.68
CA GLY A 31 9.42 -6.65 2.57
C GLY A 31 8.49 -6.76 1.36
N ILE A 32 7.19 -7.00 1.57
CA ILE A 32 6.20 -6.99 0.49
C ILE A 32 6.13 -5.64 -0.24
N VAL A 33 6.19 -4.53 0.49
CA VAL A 33 6.25 -3.18 -0.13
C VAL A 33 7.55 -2.99 -0.91
N GLU A 34 8.67 -3.52 -0.41
CA GLU A 34 9.94 -3.49 -1.16
C GLU A 34 9.84 -4.31 -2.45
N SER A 35 9.34 -5.55 -2.40
CA SER A 35 9.13 -6.40 -3.57
C SER A 35 8.29 -5.70 -4.64
N TYR A 36 7.17 -5.07 -4.26
CA TYR A 36 6.36 -4.28 -5.20
C TYR A 36 7.15 -3.16 -5.90
N VAL A 37 8.00 -2.44 -5.16
CA VAL A 37 8.79 -1.35 -5.73
C VAL A 37 9.90 -1.88 -6.64
N GLU A 38 10.53 -3.00 -6.27
CA GLU A 38 11.59 -3.64 -7.05
C GLU A 38 11.06 -4.28 -8.34
N ASP A 39 9.95 -5.00 -8.25
CA ASP A 39 9.37 -5.76 -9.36
C ASP A 39 8.69 -4.84 -10.39
N GLU A 40 7.83 -3.92 -9.94
CA GLU A 40 7.01 -3.08 -10.83
C GLU A 40 7.70 -1.80 -11.27
N GLN A 41 8.71 -1.36 -10.50
CA GLN A 41 9.39 -0.06 -10.70
C GLN A 41 8.39 1.10 -10.91
N PRO A 42 7.43 1.30 -9.99
CA PRO A 42 6.36 2.27 -10.15
C PRO A 42 6.91 3.70 -10.16
N THR A 43 6.22 4.62 -10.84
CA THR A 43 6.60 6.04 -10.82
C THR A 43 6.36 6.65 -9.44
N ALA A 44 7.12 7.70 -9.10
CA ALA A 44 6.89 8.47 -7.87
C ALA A 44 5.46 9.04 -7.80
N GLU A 45 4.87 9.39 -8.94
CA GLU A 45 3.47 9.83 -9.02
C GLU A 45 2.50 8.72 -8.62
N LEU A 46 2.68 7.50 -9.14
CA LEU A 46 1.84 6.36 -8.80
C LEU A 46 1.94 6.02 -7.30
N LEU A 47 3.15 6.00 -6.74
CA LEU A 47 3.35 5.73 -5.32
C LEU A 47 2.64 6.77 -4.42
N ARG A 48 2.69 8.05 -4.79
CA ARG A 48 1.94 9.10 -4.06
C ARG A 48 0.43 8.95 -4.24
N ALA A 49 -0.03 8.55 -5.42
CA ALA A 49 -1.46 8.32 -5.69
C ALA A 49 -2.00 7.17 -4.83
N LEU A 50 -1.28 6.04 -4.77
CA LEU A 50 -1.63 4.91 -3.89
C LEU A 50 -1.68 5.32 -2.42
N ALA A 51 -0.65 6.03 -1.95
CA ALA A 51 -0.59 6.51 -0.57
C ALA A 51 -1.73 7.48 -0.23
N LYS A 52 -2.13 8.34 -1.18
CA LYS A 52 -3.27 9.23 -1.01
C LYS A 52 -4.59 8.47 -0.96
N GLU A 53 -4.78 7.48 -1.84
CA GLU A 53 -6.00 6.68 -1.86
C GLU A 53 -6.17 5.89 -0.55
N ILE A 54 -5.07 5.36 0.02
CA ILE A 54 -5.10 4.73 1.34
C ILE A 54 -5.53 5.72 2.43
N ASP A 55 -4.96 6.94 2.44
CA ASP A 55 -5.36 7.98 3.40
C ASP A 55 -6.85 8.34 3.26
N ASP A 56 -7.35 8.50 2.03
CA ASP A 56 -8.74 8.86 1.76
C ASP A 56 -9.71 7.75 2.24
N LEU A 57 -9.36 6.49 2.00
CA LEU A 57 -10.14 5.34 2.46
C LEU A 57 -10.15 5.21 3.98
N THR A 58 -9.01 5.44 4.63
CA THR A 58 -8.89 5.33 6.10
C THR A 58 -9.52 6.50 6.83
N ALA A 59 -9.56 7.70 6.23
CA ALA A 59 -10.21 8.87 6.82
C ALA A 59 -11.73 8.70 6.99
N GLU A 60 -12.37 7.89 6.15
CA GLU A 60 -13.81 7.60 6.19
C GLU A 60 -14.15 6.27 6.90
N CYS A 61 -13.14 5.52 7.35
CA CYS A 61 -13.30 4.17 7.89
C CYS A 61 -13.20 4.14 9.41
N THR A 62 -14.01 3.30 10.06
CA THR A 62 -13.84 2.98 11.47
C THR A 62 -13.02 1.70 11.62
N GLU A 63 -12.38 1.48 12.77
CA GLU A 63 -11.61 0.25 13.00
C GLU A 63 -12.48 -1.02 12.99
N ALA A 64 -13.79 -0.89 13.23
CA ALA A 64 -14.71 -2.02 13.09
C ALA A 64 -14.95 -2.42 11.62
N ASP A 65 -14.75 -1.49 10.68
CA ASP A 65 -14.98 -1.67 9.26
C ASP A 65 -13.68 -1.93 8.48
N SER A 66 -12.52 -1.64 9.08
CA SER A 66 -11.21 -1.66 8.43
C SER A 66 -10.74 -3.08 8.09
N GLU A 67 -11.05 -4.09 8.90
CA GLU A 67 -10.78 -5.49 8.55
C GLU A 67 -11.52 -5.90 7.27
N GLN A 68 -12.79 -5.51 7.15
CA GLN A 68 -13.60 -5.83 5.97
C GLN A 68 -13.10 -5.08 4.73
N LEU A 69 -12.70 -3.81 4.89
CA LEU A 69 -12.08 -3.02 3.83
C LEU A 69 -10.83 -3.72 3.29
N VAL A 70 -9.92 -4.15 4.18
CA VAL A 70 -8.65 -4.78 3.78
C VAL A 70 -8.88 -6.13 3.11
N LYS A 71 -9.69 -7.02 3.72
CA LYS A 71 -9.87 -8.38 3.20
C LYS A 71 -10.79 -8.45 1.99
N ARG A 72 -11.93 -7.75 2.01
CA ARG A 72 -12.97 -7.90 0.97
C ARG A 72 -12.89 -6.87 -0.13
N THR A 73 -12.43 -5.66 0.17
CA THR A 73 -12.38 -4.58 -0.81
C THR A 73 -11.01 -4.53 -1.45
N MET A 74 -9.93 -4.47 -0.66
CA MET A 74 -8.56 -4.40 -1.17
C MET A 74 -8.00 -5.76 -1.59
N GLY A 75 -8.50 -6.86 -1.00
CA GLY A 75 -8.08 -8.23 -1.33
C GLY A 75 -6.80 -8.69 -0.64
N ALA A 76 -6.34 -7.97 0.39
CA ALA A 76 -5.14 -8.32 1.14
C ALA A 76 -5.42 -9.38 2.22
N ASN A 77 -4.54 -10.36 2.32
CA ASN A 77 -4.55 -11.46 3.29
C ASN A 77 -3.64 -11.21 4.49
N TYR A 78 -3.26 -9.96 4.74
CA TYR A 78 -2.46 -9.57 5.89
C TYR A 78 -3.32 -9.34 7.15
N TYR A 79 -2.80 -9.76 8.31
CA TYR A 79 -3.43 -9.58 9.63
C TYR A 79 -2.47 -8.82 10.56
N PRO A 80 -2.69 -7.51 10.81
CA PRO A 80 -1.74 -6.64 11.53
C PRO A 80 -1.80 -6.75 13.06
N LEU A 81 -2.79 -7.46 13.62
CA LEU A 81 -3.01 -7.53 15.06
C LEU A 81 -2.16 -8.64 15.71
N PRO A 82 -1.71 -8.46 16.97
CA PRO A 82 -2.03 -7.35 17.87
C PRO A 82 -1.13 -6.11 17.75
N GLU A 83 -0.10 -6.15 16.91
CA GLU A 83 0.94 -5.12 16.85
C GLU A 83 0.40 -3.76 16.38
N PHE A 84 -0.53 -3.76 15.42
CA PHE A 84 -1.17 -2.56 14.89
C PHE A 84 -2.66 -2.78 14.67
N THR A 85 -3.44 -1.69 14.80
CA THR A 85 -4.77 -1.66 14.19
C THR A 85 -4.64 -1.69 12.66
N TYR A 86 -5.71 -2.05 11.95
CA TYR A 86 -5.72 -2.03 10.48
C TYR A 86 -5.49 -0.63 9.93
N ILE A 87 -6.09 0.39 10.55
CA ILE A 87 -5.89 1.80 10.15
C ILE A 87 -4.43 2.22 10.38
N GLU A 88 -3.83 1.85 11.51
CA GLU A 88 -2.42 2.16 11.81
C GLU A 88 -1.47 1.50 10.81
N TRP A 89 -1.71 0.22 10.50
CA TRP A 89 -0.92 -0.51 9.50
C TRP A 89 -1.04 0.12 8.10
N LEU A 90 -2.26 0.43 7.65
CA LEU A 90 -2.49 1.12 6.36
C LEU A 90 -1.77 2.47 6.31
N GLY A 91 -1.80 3.23 7.41
CA GLY A 91 -1.04 4.49 7.52
C GLY A 91 0.47 4.29 7.37
N GLN A 92 1.01 3.20 7.93
CA GLN A 92 2.43 2.85 7.77
C GLN A 92 2.77 2.43 6.34
N VAL A 93 1.91 1.67 5.67
CA VAL A 93 2.06 1.32 4.25
C VAL A 93 2.09 2.59 3.40
N ALA A 94 1.13 3.50 3.60
CA ALA A 94 1.07 4.77 2.88
C ALA A 94 2.32 5.65 3.13
N ALA A 95 2.81 5.71 4.36
CA ALA A 95 4.06 6.41 4.68
C ALA A 95 5.27 5.80 3.96
N ARG A 96 5.33 4.47 3.85
CA ARG A 96 6.42 3.75 3.18
C ARG A 96 6.40 3.98 1.66
N LEU A 97 5.23 3.97 1.04
CA LEU A 97 5.07 4.33 -0.38
C LEU A 97 5.55 5.77 -0.65
N ARG A 98 5.24 6.73 0.23
CA ARG A 98 5.74 8.11 0.13
C ARG A 98 7.26 8.20 0.25
N LYS A 99 7.87 7.41 1.13
CA LYS A 99 9.33 7.34 1.28
C LYS A 99 9.99 6.89 -0.03
N HIS A 100 9.44 5.87 -0.69
CA HIS A 100 9.92 5.41 -1.98
C HIS A 100 9.73 6.44 -3.09
N ALA A 101 8.58 7.12 -3.13
CA ALA A 101 8.37 8.21 -4.08
C ALA A 101 9.42 9.32 -3.94
N ALA A 102 9.71 9.74 -2.71
CA ALA A 102 10.72 10.76 -2.43
C ALA A 102 12.15 10.32 -2.80
N ALA A 103 12.47 9.03 -2.64
CA ALA A 103 13.75 8.47 -3.05
C ALA A 103 13.92 8.50 -4.58
N ILE A 104 12.85 8.20 -5.34
CA ILE A 104 12.86 8.29 -6.81
C ILE A 104 13.08 9.74 -7.26
N ASP A 105 12.38 10.71 -6.67
CA ASP A 105 12.57 12.13 -7.00
C ASP A 105 14.00 12.60 -6.68
N GLY A 106 14.52 12.20 -5.53
CA GLY A 106 15.88 12.53 -5.09
C GLY A 106 16.99 11.82 -5.86
N GLY A 107 16.64 10.73 -6.56
CA GLY A 107 17.52 9.94 -7.43
C GLY A 107 17.46 10.33 -8.91
N ALA A 108 16.68 11.34 -9.30
CA ALA A 108 16.61 11.81 -10.67
C ALA A 108 18.00 12.21 -11.19
N LYS A 109 18.56 11.41 -12.11
CA LYS A 109 19.79 11.76 -12.84
C LYS A 109 19.62 13.17 -13.45
N PRO A 110 20.62 14.05 -13.34
CA PRO A 110 20.53 15.37 -13.97
C PRO A 110 20.37 15.20 -15.48
N PRO A 111 19.64 16.10 -16.16
CA PRO A 111 19.51 16.04 -17.61
C PRO A 111 20.91 16.16 -18.22
N THR A 112 21.30 15.15 -19.00
CA THR A 112 22.49 15.19 -19.85
C THR A 112 22.31 16.36 -20.82
N ALA A 113 23.12 17.41 -20.62
CA ALA A 113 23.32 18.49 -21.57
C ALA A 113 24.25 18.03 -22.72
#